data_AF-A0AAY4EWJ5-F1
#
_entry.id   AF-A0AAY4EWJ5-F1
#
_cell.length_a   1.000
_cell.length_b   1.000
_cell.length_c   1.000
_cell.angle_alpha   90.00
_cell.angle_beta   90.00
_cell.angle_gamma   90.00
#
_symmetry.space_group_name_H-M   'P 1'
#
loop_
_entity.id
_entity.type
_entity.pdbx_description
1 polymer ?
#
loop_
_entity_poly.entity_id
_entity_poly.type
_entity_poly.pdbx_seq_one_letter_code
_entity_poly.pdbx_strand_id
1 'polypeptide(L)'
;MDGPYNSYRLTPLLRRYTQSTNFYSPLKAFCTDENMAECISFLNEMSLLGFPLLCPESGASRGLDVVALLNSMHALVQQHRQVLRTVENLETEQLRAASDMEYQQLSHARLKEQFELAKRENGRLQERERQLHMNIKSLQNCIKNEKEEVQKLQNIRASRAAHYSHDKKRKEREYQKLKEHLNQVLVDRKDKKQAIEILNCVGRSDGKRSQWKTRKSESRHESEMYKILLNELENRQKELMTENAELRKVLQQMKKEMVGILGPKRSSLGEPRCERSADQVGHLGPDGDDVRLSGVQVSCEHAREELTNSIRQQWRKIKHHVEKLDCQVSLVQVVQVESEAASNETNDQEMGRLKLEVQQCKEFIHTQQQLLQQQLISPCEEETASLLKDCYVLEEKERFKEQRRIFEEQRKNFASERQNFTEAAIRLGHERKMFEEDRATWLKHHFLNLTFTDHVTHIPKSPGLPAECEFCI
;
A
#
# COMPACT_ATOMS: atom_id res chain seq x y z
N MET A 1 -12.84 -42.93 4.15
CA MET A 1 -12.61 -44.10 5.03
C MET A 1 -13.79 -44.16 5.97
N ASP A 2 -14.92 -44.56 5.41
CA ASP A 2 -16.21 -44.62 6.09
C ASP A 2 -16.29 -45.94 6.85
N GLY A 3 -16.14 -45.88 8.16
CA GLY A 3 -16.41 -47.00 9.05
C GLY A 3 -17.92 -47.14 9.26
N PRO A 4 -18.49 -48.35 9.19
CA PRO A 4 -19.92 -48.54 9.36
C PRO A 4 -20.28 -48.22 10.80
N TYR A 5 -21.19 -47.26 10.99
CA TYR A 5 -21.91 -47.09 12.25
C TYR A 5 -22.69 -48.38 12.52
N ASN A 6 -22.09 -49.29 13.29
CA ASN A 6 -22.81 -50.38 13.93
C ASN A 6 -23.77 -49.74 14.95
N SER A 7 -24.98 -49.45 14.48
CA SER A 7 -26.16 -49.32 15.32
C SER A 7 -26.35 -50.68 16.03
N TYR A 8 -25.68 -50.85 17.17
CA TYR A 8 -26.08 -51.85 18.15
C TYR A 8 -27.45 -51.43 18.68
N ARG A 9 -28.51 -51.77 17.93
CA ARG A 9 -29.83 -51.93 18.53
C ARG A 9 -29.66 -53.07 19.53
N LEU A 10 -29.41 -52.70 20.79
CA LEU A 10 -29.60 -53.56 21.93
C LEU A 10 -31.08 -53.94 21.95
N THR A 11 -31.40 -55.01 21.24
CA THR A 11 -32.67 -55.71 21.34
C THR A 11 -32.82 -56.10 22.82
N PRO A 12 -33.84 -55.65 23.54
CA PRO A 12 -34.02 -56.04 24.94
C PRO A 12 -34.43 -57.52 24.97
N LEU A 13 -33.44 -58.41 25.04
CA LEU A 13 -33.66 -59.87 25.12
C LEU A 13 -34.22 -60.32 26.47
N LEU A 14 -34.48 -59.40 27.41
CA LEU A 14 -35.01 -59.72 28.73
C LEU A 14 -36.44 -59.18 29.01
N ARG A 15 -37.13 -58.61 28.01
CA ARG A 15 -38.52 -58.14 28.19
C ARG A 15 -39.58 -59.26 28.23
N ARG A 16 -39.19 -60.53 28.31
CA ARG A 16 -40.16 -61.65 28.24
C ARG A 16 -40.59 -62.24 29.58
N TYR A 17 -40.03 -61.84 30.71
CA TYR A 17 -40.35 -62.50 31.99
C TYR A 17 -41.09 -61.69 33.05
N THR A 18 -41.38 -60.40 32.85
CA THR A 18 -41.95 -59.58 33.94
C THR A 18 -43.18 -58.75 33.61
N GLN A 19 -43.74 -58.84 32.38
CA GLN A 19 -45.06 -58.27 32.09
C GLN A 19 -46.10 -59.37 31.92
N SER A 20 -46.43 -60.04 33.01
CA SER A 20 -47.67 -60.82 33.11
C SER A 20 -48.52 -60.31 34.27
N THR A 21 -48.96 -59.05 34.16
CA THR A 21 -50.18 -58.58 34.83
C THR A 21 -51.37 -59.21 34.11
N ASN A 22 -51.58 -60.50 34.32
CA ASN A 22 -52.81 -61.22 34.01
C ASN A 22 -52.93 -62.40 35.00
N PHE A 23 -53.19 -62.07 36.26
CA PHE A 23 -53.35 -63.04 37.34
C PHE A 23 -54.73 -63.73 37.39
N TYR A 24 -55.57 -63.54 36.37
CA TYR A 24 -56.87 -64.20 36.28
C TYR A 24 -57.09 -64.82 34.90
N SER A 25 -56.29 -65.83 34.59
CA SER A 25 -56.75 -66.91 33.72
C SER A 25 -56.99 -68.12 34.65
N PRO A 26 -58.13 -68.83 34.58
CA PRO A 26 -58.35 -70.01 35.40
C PRO A 26 -57.31 -71.06 34.99
N LEU A 27 -56.22 -71.14 35.74
CA LEU A 27 -55.16 -72.11 35.52
C LEU A 27 -55.80 -73.49 35.61
N LYS A 28 -55.76 -74.22 34.50
CA LYS A 28 -56.01 -75.66 34.47
C LYS A 28 -55.15 -76.27 35.59
N ALA A 29 -55.80 -76.95 36.54
CA ALA A 29 -55.09 -77.49 37.71
C ALA A 29 -53.93 -78.38 37.23
N PHE A 30 -52.72 -78.06 37.68
CA PHE A 30 -51.50 -78.79 37.30
C PHE A 30 -51.56 -80.24 37.82
N CYS A 31 -52.11 -80.43 39.02
CA CYS A 31 -52.29 -81.73 39.66
C CYS A 31 -53.79 -82.08 39.68
N THR A 32 -54.11 -83.31 39.29
CA THR A 32 -55.41 -84.00 39.39
C THR A 32 -55.19 -85.35 40.08
N ASP A 33 -56.25 -86.00 40.55
CA ASP A 33 -56.13 -87.29 41.27
C ASP A 33 -55.50 -88.40 40.42
N GLU A 34 -55.64 -88.30 39.09
CA GLU A 34 -55.11 -89.27 38.11
C GLU A 34 -53.60 -89.09 37.84
N ASN A 35 -53.05 -87.88 37.99
CA ASN A 35 -51.65 -87.57 37.64
C ASN A 35 -50.74 -87.29 38.87
N MET A 36 -51.27 -87.49 40.08
CA MET A 36 -50.60 -87.12 41.33
C MET A 36 -49.21 -87.77 41.50
N ALA A 37 -49.07 -89.05 41.12
CA ALA A 37 -47.79 -89.76 41.22
C ALA A 37 -46.72 -89.18 40.28
N GLU A 38 -47.12 -88.79 39.07
CA GLU A 38 -46.26 -88.15 38.07
C GLU A 38 -45.90 -86.70 38.47
N CYS A 39 -46.84 -85.97 39.09
CA CYS A 39 -46.55 -84.63 39.62
C CYS A 39 -45.56 -84.67 40.80
N ILE A 40 -45.63 -85.70 41.66
CA ILE A 40 -44.69 -85.86 42.77
C ILE A 40 -43.29 -86.22 42.26
N SER A 41 -43.17 -87.10 41.26
CA SER A 41 -41.87 -87.41 40.65
C SER A 41 -41.27 -86.19 39.94
N PHE A 42 -42.10 -85.39 39.25
CA PHE A 42 -41.68 -84.13 38.65
C PHE A 42 -41.21 -83.10 39.70
N LEU A 43 -41.93 -82.95 40.83
CA LEU A 43 -41.50 -82.05 41.90
C LEU A 43 -40.22 -82.52 42.60
N ASN A 44 -39.94 -83.82 42.62
CA ASN A 44 -38.66 -84.34 43.11
C ASN A 44 -37.47 -83.93 42.22
N GLU A 45 -37.68 -83.50 40.97
CA GLU A 45 -36.61 -82.89 40.14
C GLU A 45 -36.12 -81.56 40.72
N MET A 46 -36.88 -80.92 41.62
CA MET A 46 -36.39 -79.74 42.36
C MET A 46 -35.17 -80.07 43.23
N SER A 47 -34.90 -81.34 43.53
CA SER A 47 -33.65 -81.74 44.17
C SER A 47 -32.40 -81.37 43.37
N LEU A 48 -32.51 -81.30 42.03
CA LEU A 48 -31.44 -80.82 41.15
C LEU A 48 -31.13 -79.33 41.36
N LEU A 49 -32.10 -78.56 41.85
CA LEU A 49 -31.96 -77.16 42.22
C LEU A 49 -31.55 -76.98 43.70
N GLY A 50 -31.25 -78.07 44.40
CA GLY A 50 -30.78 -78.08 45.79
C GLY A 50 -31.88 -78.17 46.85
N PHE A 51 -33.12 -78.50 46.49
CA PHE A 51 -34.23 -78.65 47.44
C PHE A 51 -34.34 -80.09 48.01
N PRO A 52 -34.85 -80.29 49.24
CA PRO A 52 -35.06 -81.63 49.82
C PRO A 52 -36.08 -82.47 49.02
N LEU A 53 -35.83 -83.77 48.90
CA LEU A 53 -36.77 -84.75 48.31
C LEU A 53 -38.09 -84.78 49.10
N LEU A 54 -39.20 -84.72 48.37
CA LEU A 54 -40.55 -84.66 48.95
C LEU A 54 -41.11 -86.03 49.34
N CYS A 55 -40.48 -87.09 48.83
CA CYS A 55 -40.81 -88.48 49.12
C CYS A 55 -39.51 -89.29 49.28
N PRO A 56 -39.09 -89.64 50.51
CA PRO A 56 -37.93 -90.50 50.71
C PRO A 56 -38.27 -91.95 50.32
N GLU A 57 -37.40 -92.60 49.54
CA GLU A 57 -37.52 -94.02 49.21
C GLU A 57 -37.25 -94.89 50.45
N SER A 58 -38.25 -95.04 51.33
CA SER A 58 -38.22 -96.04 52.38
C SER A 58 -39.62 -96.53 52.71
N GLY A 59 -39.90 -97.75 52.24
CA GLY A 59 -40.83 -98.73 52.80
C GLY A 59 -42.21 -98.27 53.29
N ALA A 60 -43.24 -98.63 52.51
CA ALA A 60 -44.63 -98.79 52.90
C ALA A 60 -45.37 -97.54 53.46
N SER A 61 -46.28 -97.01 52.63
CA SER A 61 -47.37 -96.10 53.02
C SER A 61 -46.96 -94.88 53.86
N ARG A 62 -46.03 -94.07 53.35
CA ARG A 62 -45.86 -92.69 53.83
C ARG A 62 -46.15 -91.73 52.69
N GLY A 63 -47.26 -91.02 52.82
CA GLY A 63 -47.65 -89.97 51.88
C GLY A 63 -46.61 -88.85 51.82
N LEU A 64 -46.80 -87.96 50.85
CA LEU A 64 -46.01 -86.75 50.64
C LEU A 64 -45.68 -86.04 51.97
N ASP A 65 -44.40 -85.74 52.21
CA ASP A 65 -44.00 -84.94 53.37
C ASP A 65 -44.41 -83.48 53.14
N VAL A 66 -45.57 -83.12 53.70
CA VAL A 66 -46.16 -81.78 53.61
C VAL A 66 -45.23 -80.72 54.20
N VAL A 67 -44.41 -81.06 55.21
CA VAL A 67 -43.47 -80.12 55.84
C VAL A 67 -42.29 -79.87 54.91
N ALA A 68 -41.72 -80.91 54.32
CA ALA A 68 -40.68 -80.77 53.28
C ALA A 68 -41.21 -79.99 52.07
N LEU A 69 -42.45 -80.25 51.63
CA LEU A 69 -43.09 -79.51 50.55
C LEU A 69 -43.25 -78.02 50.88
N LEU A 70 -43.82 -77.68 52.04
CA LEU A 70 -44.02 -76.30 52.45
C LEU A 70 -42.70 -75.53 52.59
N ASN A 71 -41.66 -76.18 53.12
CA ASN A 71 -40.33 -75.59 53.22
C ASN A 71 -39.69 -75.38 51.85
N SER A 72 -39.82 -76.35 50.93
CA SER A 72 -39.35 -76.22 49.55
C SER A 72 -40.10 -75.12 48.80
N MET A 73 -41.42 -75.03 48.96
CA MET A 73 -42.23 -73.94 48.39
C MET A 73 -41.83 -72.58 48.95
N HIS A 74 -41.63 -72.47 50.27
CA HIS A 74 -41.15 -71.24 50.89
C HIS A 74 -39.78 -70.84 50.35
N ALA A 75 -38.82 -71.78 50.29
CA ALA A 75 -37.49 -71.51 49.75
C ALA A 75 -37.53 -71.14 48.26
N LEU A 76 -38.44 -71.74 47.47
CA LEU A 76 -38.64 -71.38 46.05
C LEU A 76 -39.22 -69.97 45.88
N VAL A 77 -40.18 -69.58 46.73
CA VAL A 77 -40.72 -68.21 46.75
C VAL A 77 -39.62 -67.21 47.16
N GLN A 78 -38.78 -67.56 48.13
CA GLN A 78 -37.66 -66.70 48.54
C GLN A 78 -36.60 -66.59 47.43
N GLN A 79 -36.24 -67.69 46.78
CA GLN A 79 -35.33 -67.66 45.63
C GLN A 79 -35.91 -66.85 44.48
N HIS A 80 -37.19 -67.03 44.15
CA HIS A 80 -37.85 -66.24 43.10
C HIS A 80 -37.81 -64.73 43.42
N ARG A 81 -38.12 -64.34 44.68
CA ARG A 81 -37.99 -62.94 45.12
C ARG A 81 -36.55 -62.43 45.04
N GLN A 82 -35.56 -63.25 45.38
CA GLN A 82 -34.15 -62.88 45.27
C GLN A 82 -33.73 -62.68 43.81
N VAL A 83 -34.13 -63.60 42.92
CA VAL A 83 -33.88 -63.51 41.48
C VAL A 83 -34.50 -62.23 40.91
N LEU A 84 -35.75 -61.92 41.26
CA LEU A 84 -36.40 -60.67 40.83
C LEU A 84 -35.60 -59.44 41.26
N ARG A 85 -35.17 -59.36 42.53
CA ARG A 85 -34.32 -58.25 43.00
C ARG A 85 -33.01 -58.16 42.24
N THR A 86 -32.37 -59.29 41.93
CA THR A 86 -31.12 -59.28 41.16
C THR A 86 -31.35 -58.82 39.72
N VAL A 87 -32.46 -59.20 39.09
CA VAL A 87 -32.83 -58.75 37.75
C VAL A 87 -33.10 -57.24 37.75
N GLU A 88 -33.89 -56.74 38.71
CA GLU A 88 -34.14 -55.30 38.86
C GLU A 88 -32.83 -54.52 39.04
N ASN A 89 -31.91 -55.00 39.89
CA ASN A 89 -30.59 -54.37 40.07
C ASN A 89 -29.80 -54.36 38.76
N LEU A 90 -29.76 -55.48 38.03
CA LEU A 90 -29.06 -55.57 36.75
C LEU A 90 -29.67 -54.64 35.68
N GLU A 91 -31.00 -54.49 35.65
CA GLU A 91 -31.68 -53.54 34.77
C GLU A 91 -31.29 -52.10 35.11
N THR A 92 -31.21 -51.74 36.40
CA THR A 92 -30.78 -50.39 36.80
C THR A 92 -29.32 -50.11 36.44
N GLU A 93 -28.42 -51.08 36.63
CA GLU A 93 -27.02 -50.96 36.24
C GLU A 93 -26.86 -50.89 34.71
N GLN A 94 -27.66 -51.65 33.96
CA GLN A 94 -27.69 -51.56 32.50
C GLN A 94 -28.10 -50.16 32.03
N LEU A 95 -29.14 -49.57 32.62
CA LEU A 95 -29.58 -48.22 32.29
C LEU A 95 -28.53 -47.16 32.63
N ARG A 96 -27.87 -47.29 33.79
CA ARG A 96 -26.74 -46.41 34.16
C ARG A 96 -25.59 -46.51 33.17
N ALA A 97 -25.14 -47.72 32.85
CA ALA A 97 -24.05 -47.94 31.90
C ALA A 97 -24.40 -47.43 30.50
N ALA A 98 -25.66 -47.57 30.06
CA ALA A 98 -26.11 -47.02 28.78
C ALA A 98 -26.04 -45.49 28.78
N SER A 99 -26.52 -44.83 29.84
CA SER A 99 -26.44 -43.38 29.99
C SER A 99 -24.99 -42.87 30.02
N ASP A 100 -24.11 -43.56 30.73
CA ASP A 100 -22.68 -43.21 30.81
C ASP A 100 -21.99 -43.33 29.45
N MET A 101 -22.31 -44.39 28.70
CA MET A 101 -21.80 -44.60 27.35
C MET A 101 -22.28 -43.50 26.40
N GLU A 102 -23.56 -43.11 26.44
CA GLU A 102 -24.10 -42.00 25.64
C GLU A 102 -23.40 -40.68 25.98
N TYR A 103 -23.21 -40.38 27.26
CA TYR A 103 -22.47 -39.20 27.71
C TYR A 103 -21.03 -39.19 27.17
N GLN A 104 -20.32 -40.32 27.27
CA GLN A 104 -18.97 -40.45 26.73
C GLN A 104 -18.93 -40.27 25.21
N GLN A 105 -19.90 -40.82 24.48
CA GLN A 105 -20.00 -40.65 23.03
C GLN A 105 -20.22 -39.19 22.62
N LEU A 106 -21.12 -38.48 23.31
CA LEU A 106 -21.38 -37.06 23.08
C LEU A 106 -20.14 -36.21 23.41
N SER A 107 -19.49 -36.48 24.53
CA SER A 107 -18.25 -35.80 24.92
C SER A 107 -17.15 -36.02 23.87
N HIS A 108 -16.95 -37.27 23.45
CA HIS A 108 -15.98 -37.61 22.41
C HIS A 108 -16.28 -36.92 21.08
N ALA A 109 -17.55 -36.86 20.66
CA ALA A 109 -17.96 -36.16 19.44
C ALA A 109 -17.63 -34.66 19.52
N ARG A 110 -17.92 -34.01 20.65
CA ARG A 110 -17.61 -32.60 20.89
C ARG A 110 -16.10 -32.33 20.87
N LEU A 111 -15.29 -33.14 21.57
CA LEU A 111 -13.84 -32.99 21.57
C LEU A 111 -13.26 -33.19 20.16
N LYS A 112 -13.79 -34.13 19.39
CA LYS A 112 -13.37 -34.37 18.01
C LYS A 112 -13.66 -33.17 17.11
N GLU A 113 -14.82 -32.55 17.24
CA GLU A 113 -15.15 -31.33 16.50
C GLU A 113 -14.21 -30.18 16.85
N GLN A 114 -13.94 -29.96 18.14
CA GLN A 114 -12.99 -28.94 18.60
C GLN A 114 -11.58 -29.20 18.07
N PHE A 115 -11.13 -30.45 18.07
CA PHE A 115 -9.85 -30.83 17.50
C PHE A 115 -9.76 -30.52 16.00
N GLU A 116 -10.79 -30.87 15.22
CA GLU A 116 -10.81 -30.56 13.79
C GLU A 116 -10.88 -29.05 13.52
N LEU A 117 -11.58 -28.26 14.35
CA LEU A 117 -11.57 -26.80 14.27
C LEU A 117 -10.17 -26.23 14.56
N ALA A 118 -9.54 -26.65 15.65
CA ALA A 118 -8.19 -26.24 16.01
C ALA A 118 -7.16 -26.63 14.92
N LYS A 119 -7.32 -27.81 14.32
CA LYS A 119 -6.47 -28.28 13.22
C LYS A 119 -6.61 -27.41 11.97
N ARG A 120 -7.83 -27.02 11.60
CA ARG A 120 -8.06 -26.09 10.47
C ARG A 120 -7.47 -24.71 10.75
N GLU A 121 -7.68 -24.19 11.95
CA GLU A 121 -7.15 -22.88 12.34
C GLU A 121 -5.62 -22.88 12.36
N ASN A 122 -4.98 -23.95 12.86
CA ASN A 122 -3.54 -24.11 12.80
C ASN A 122 -3.03 -24.10 11.34
N GLY A 123 -3.72 -24.77 10.42
CA GLY A 123 -3.39 -24.71 8.99
C GLY A 123 -3.47 -23.28 8.41
N ARG A 124 -4.48 -22.51 8.81
CA ARG A 124 -4.64 -21.11 8.42
C ARG A 124 -3.51 -20.22 8.96
N LEU A 125 -3.12 -20.44 10.22
CA LEU A 125 -2.01 -19.72 10.85
C LEU A 125 -0.67 -20.06 10.19
N GLN A 126 -0.42 -21.34 9.88
CA GLN A 126 0.79 -21.77 9.18
C GLN A 126 0.92 -21.13 7.78
N GLU A 127 -0.18 -21.04 7.01
CA GLU A 127 -0.14 -20.36 5.71
C GLU A 127 0.11 -18.86 5.87
N ARG A 128 -0.47 -18.21 6.88
CA ARG A 128 -0.21 -16.80 7.18
C ARG A 128 1.25 -16.57 7.58
N GLU A 129 1.81 -17.44 8.39
CA GLU A 129 3.24 -17.40 8.76
C GLU A 129 4.13 -17.55 7.51
N ARG A 130 3.80 -18.48 6.62
CA ARG A 130 4.52 -18.68 5.35
C ARG A 130 4.51 -17.42 4.49
N GLN A 131 3.34 -16.76 4.36
CA GLN A 131 3.20 -15.51 3.61
C GLN A 131 4.02 -14.37 4.22
N LEU A 132 3.94 -14.18 5.55
CA LEU A 132 4.75 -13.19 6.25
C LEU A 132 6.25 -13.46 6.09
N HIS A 133 6.66 -14.73 6.15
CA HIS A 133 8.05 -15.12 5.94
C HIS A 133 8.54 -14.79 4.52
N MET A 134 7.71 -15.00 3.49
CA MET A 134 8.03 -14.57 2.12
C MET A 134 8.12 -13.05 2.00
N ASN A 135 7.22 -12.31 2.63
CA ASN A 135 7.24 -10.85 2.63
C ASN A 135 8.50 -10.30 3.30
N ILE A 136 8.90 -10.87 4.45
CA ILE A 136 10.15 -10.52 5.14
C ILE A 136 11.35 -10.75 4.22
N LYS A 137 11.44 -11.91 3.55
CA LYS A 137 12.52 -12.20 2.59
C LYS A 137 12.56 -11.20 1.43
N SER A 138 11.40 -10.84 0.88
CA SER A 138 11.30 -9.83 -0.17
C SER A 138 11.81 -8.46 0.29
N LEU A 139 11.36 -8.01 1.48
CA LEU A 139 11.80 -6.74 2.07
C LEU A 139 13.29 -6.75 2.40
N GLN A 140 13.83 -7.86 2.90
CA GLN A 140 15.27 -8.02 3.13
C GLN A 140 16.08 -7.85 1.84
N ASN A 141 15.62 -8.43 0.73
CA ASN A 141 16.25 -8.26 -0.57
C ASN A 141 16.16 -6.80 -1.06
N CYS A 142 15.01 -6.15 -0.88
CA CYS A 142 14.84 -4.73 -1.21
C CYS A 142 15.82 -3.85 -0.44
N ILE A 143 15.91 -4.04 0.89
CA ILE A 143 16.85 -3.31 1.75
C ILE A 143 18.29 -3.56 1.33
N LYS A 144 18.64 -4.80 0.94
CA LYS A 144 19.98 -5.12 0.45
C LYS A 144 20.29 -4.35 -0.84
N ASN A 145 19.37 -4.35 -1.81
CA ASN A 145 19.54 -3.63 -3.08
C ASN A 145 19.69 -2.12 -2.84
N GLU A 146 18.85 -1.53 -2.01
CA GLU A 146 18.93 -0.10 -1.66
C GLU A 146 20.26 0.24 -0.98
N LYS A 147 20.77 -0.62 -0.08
CA LYS A 147 22.11 -0.44 0.52
C LYS A 147 23.22 -0.46 -0.52
N GLU A 148 23.14 -1.36 -1.50
CA GLU A 148 24.11 -1.45 -2.60
C GLU A 148 24.06 -0.18 -3.48
N GLU A 149 22.87 0.34 -3.79
CA GLU A 149 22.71 1.59 -4.55
C GLU A 149 23.23 2.81 -3.78
N VAL A 150 22.92 2.93 -2.49
CA VAL A 150 23.46 3.98 -1.62
C VAL A 150 24.99 3.92 -1.62
N GLN A 151 25.58 2.72 -1.51
CA GLN A 151 27.04 2.55 -1.54
C GLN A 151 27.63 2.97 -2.89
N LYS A 152 26.99 2.61 -4.02
CA LYS A 152 27.41 3.04 -5.36
C LYS A 152 27.37 4.57 -5.49
N LEU A 153 26.28 5.21 -5.06
CA LEU A 153 26.14 6.66 -5.10
C LEU A 153 27.16 7.36 -4.19
N GLN A 154 27.44 6.82 -3.02
CA GLN A 154 28.46 7.32 -2.11
C GLN A 154 29.85 7.27 -2.76
N ASN A 155 30.19 6.18 -3.46
CA ASN A 155 31.44 6.05 -4.20
C ASN A 155 31.52 7.08 -5.35
N ILE A 156 30.43 7.29 -6.10
CA ILE A 156 30.36 8.32 -7.16
C ILE A 156 30.56 9.72 -6.56
N ARG A 157 29.90 10.03 -5.44
CA ARG A 157 30.04 11.32 -4.75
C ARG A 157 31.48 11.54 -4.29
N ALA A 158 32.11 10.54 -3.68
CA ALA A 158 33.50 10.60 -3.24
C ALA A 158 34.47 10.84 -4.41
N SER A 159 34.28 10.08 -5.51
CA SER A 159 35.05 10.26 -6.75
C SER A 159 34.90 11.66 -7.35
N ARG A 160 33.66 12.18 -7.42
CA ARG A 160 33.39 13.56 -7.88
C ARG A 160 34.03 14.61 -6.98
N ALA A 161 33.95 14.46 -5.66
CA ALA A 161 34.58 15.38 -4.72
C ALA A 161 36.12 15.40 -4.89
N ALA A 162 36.74 14.23 -5.10
CA ALA A 162 38.16 14.14 -5.41
C ALA A 162 38.51 14.84 -6.73
N HIS A 163 37.70 14.63 -7.78
CA HIS A 163 37.89 15.27 -9.08
C HIS A 163 37.80 16.81 -8.99
N TYR A 164 36.77 17.34 -8.33
CA TYR A 164 36.61 18.79 -8.13
C TYR A 164 37.71 19.38 -7.26
N SER A 165 38.17 18.68 -6.23
CA SER A 165 39.31 19.11 -5.42
C SER A 165 40.59 19.21 -6.26
N HIS A 166 40.84 18.24 -7.13
CA HIS A 166 41.98 18.28 -8.05
C HIS A 166 41.88 19.44 -9.05
N ASP A 167 40.72 19.63 -9.68
CA ASP A 167 40.52 20.71 -10.65
C ASP A 167 40.61 22.09 -9.98
N LYS A 168 40.03 22.26 -8.78
CA LYS A 168 40.18 23.47 -7.98
C LYS A 168 41.66 23.77 -7.69
N LYS A 169 42.44 22.79 -7.25
CA LYS A 169 43.89 22.95 -7.03
C LYS A 169 44.63 23.30 -8.32
N ARG A 170 44.23 22.73 -9.47
CA ARG A 170 44.79 23.08 -10.77
C ARG A 170 44.52 24.55 -11.10
N LYS A 171 43.28 25.01 -10.93
CA LYS A 171 42.89 26.41 -11.16
C LYS A 171 43.55 27.39 -10.19
N GLU A 172 43.73 27.02 -8.93
CA GLU A 172 44.49 27.80 -7.96
C GLU A 172 45.96 27.98 -8.40
N ARG A 173 46.60 26.92 -8.91
CA ARG A 173 47.97 27.02 -9.45
C ARG A 173 48.04 27.91 -10.69
N GLU A 174 47.07 27.80 -11.61
CA GLU A 174 47.00 28.66 -12.80
C GLU A 174 46.79 30.13 -12.41
N TYR A 175 45.90 30.40 -11.45
CA TYR A 175 45.67 31.72 -10.88
C TYR A 175 46.93 32.30 -10.23
N GLN A 176 47.63 31.50 -9.44
CA GLN A 176 48.86 31.92 -8.76
C GLN A 176 49.96 32.30 -9.77
N LYS A 177 50.14 31.51 -10.83
CA LYS A 177 51.06 31.85 -11.94
C LYS A 177 50.67 33.16 -12.63
N LEU A 178 49.38 33.37 -12.89
CA LEU A 178 48.91 34.62 -13.51
C LEU A 178 49.12 35.83 -12.59
N LYS A 179 48.90 35.64 -11.29
CA LYS A 179 49.14 36.66 -10.25
C LYS A 179 50.63 37.02 -10.19
N GLU A 180 51.52 36.03 -10.22
CA GLU A 180 52.97 36.24 -10.28
C GLU A 180 53.38 37.00 -11.55
N HIS A 181 52.86 36.60 -12.72
CA HIS A 181 53.12 37.30 -13.97
C HIS A 181 52.63 38.75 -13.96
N LEU A 182 51.42 39.00 -13.43
CA LEU A 182 50.90 40.35 -13.26
C LEU A 182 51.77 41.19 -12.33
N ASN A 183 52.18 40.62 -11.19
CA ASN A 183 53.06 41.30 -10.25
C ASN A 183 54.41 41.62 -10.90
N GLN A 184 55.00 40.69 -11.67
CA GLN A 184 56.22 40.93 -12.42
C GLN A 184 56.05 42.10 -13.39
N VAL A 185 54.97 42.12 -14.19
CA VAL A 185 54.67 43.23 -15.12
C VAL A 185 54.49 44.55 -14.38
N LEU A 186 53.87 44.55 -13.19
CA LEU A 186 53.68 45.76 -12.39
C LEU A 186 55.00 46.28 -11.80
N VAL A 187 55.92 45.40 -11.39
CA VAL A 187 57.27 45.76 -10.93
C VAL A 187 58.10 46.30 -12.09
N ASP A 188 58.14 45.57 -13.22
CA ASP A 188 58.89 45.98 -14.43
C ASP A 188 58.41 47.35 -14.97
N ARG A 189 57.12 47.70 -14.78
CA ARG A 189 56.56 49.01 -15.14
C ARG A 189 56.92 50.13 -14.16
N LYS A 190 57.27 49.84 -12.91
CA LYS A 190 57.75 50.85 -11.96
C LYS A 190 59.20 51.25 -12.25
N ASP A 191 60.02 50.30 -12.72
CA ASP A 191 61.43 50.55 -13.03
C ASP A 191 61.63 51.22 -14.40
N LYS A 192 60.65 51.12 -15.30
CA LYS A 192 60.61 51.84 -16.58
C LYS A 192 59.77 53.12 -16.45
N LYS A 193 60.41 54.25 -16.13
CA LYS A 193 59.77 55.58 -16.15
C LYS A 193 59.07 55.84 -17.49
N GLN A 194 57.75 56.03 -17.42
CA GLN A 194 56.89 56.83 -18.30
C GLN A 194 57.09 56.68 -19.82
N ALA A 195 56.48 55.64 -20.39
CA ALA A 195 55.84 55.71 -21.70
C ALA A 195 54.77 54.62 -21.77
N ILE A 196 53.51 55.00 -22.02
CA ILE A 196 52.48 54.03 -22.38
C ILE A 196 52.74 53.64 -23.84
N GLU A 197 53.57 52.63 -24.06
CA GLU A 197 53.64 51.94 -25.35
C GLU A 197 52.69 50.74 -25.30
N ILE A 198 51.53 50.90 -25.94
CA ILE A 198 50.63 49.77 -26.24
C ILE A 198 51.19 49.06 -27.47
N LEU A 199 52.23 48.26 -27.26
CA LEU A 199 52.71 47.32 -28.27
C LEU A 199 51.96 45.99 -28.09
N ASN A 200 51.15 45.66 -29.09
CA ASN A 200 50.25 44.52 -29.22
C ASN A 200 48.85 44.66 -28.59
N CYS A 201 47.98 45.38 -29.28
CA CYS A 201 46.59 44.97 -29.37
C CYS A 201 46.55 43.57 -30.01
N VAL A 202 46.39 42.50 -29.22
CA VAL A 202 46.00 41.19 -29.77
C VAL A 202 44.55 41.29 -30.23
N GLY A 203 44.35 41.92 -31.38
CA GLY A 203 43.14 41.78 -32.18
C GLY A 203 43.20 40.40 -32.81
N ARG A 204 42.19 39.57 -32.55
CA ARG A 204 41.90 38.45 -33.46
C ARG A 204 41.70 39.05 -34.86
N SER A 205 41.96 38.28 -35.92
CA SER A 205 41.80 38.71 -37.32
C SER A 205 40.40 39.24 -37.70
N ASP A 206 39.41 39.11 -36.81
CA ASP A 206 38.04 39.65 -36.90
C ASP A 206 37.82 40.97 -36.10
N GLY A 207 38.86 41.58 -35.52
CA GLY A 207 38.78 42.91 -34.88
C GLY A 207 37.93 43.01 -33.60
N LYS A 208 37.32 41.92 -33.11
CA LYS A 208 36.49 41.94 -31.88
C LYS A 208 37.25 41.39 -30.66
N ARG A 209 37.22 42.14 -29.56
CA ARG A 209 37.82 41.79 -28.26
C ARG A 209 36.95 40.75 -27.54
N SER A 210 37.55 39.66 -27.04
CA SER A 210 36.87 38.67 -26.20
C SER A 210 36.38 39.35 -24.91
N GLN A 211 35.06 39.47 -24.74
CA GLN A 211 34.46 39.98 -23.51
C GLN A 211 34.44 38.86 -22.47
N TRP A 212 35.09 39.07 -21.32
CA TRP A 212 34.93 38.20 -20.16
C TRP A 212 33.48 38.26 -19.69
N LYS A 213 32.90 37.12 -19.28
CA LYS A 213 31.56 37.09 -18.71
C LYS A 213 31.52 37.97 -17.46
N THR A 214 30.88 39.12 -17.59
CA THR A 214 30.67 40.10 -16.54
C THR A 214 29.18 40.20 -16.28
N ARG A 215 28.74 40.71 -15.12
CA ARG A 215 27.30 40.93 -14.84
C ARG A 215 26.59 41.72 -15.95
N LYS A 216 27.33 42.56 -16.69
CA LYS A 216 26.85 43.28 -17.88
C LYS A 216 26.68 42.40 -19.13
N SER A 217 27.43 41.30 -19.29
CA SER A 217 27.27 40.37 -20.40
C SER A 217 26.13 39.37 -20.19
N GLU A 218 25.86 38.93 -18.96
CA GLU A 218 24.65 38.13 -18.64
C GLU A 218 23.38 38.96 -18.83
N SER A 219 23.37 40.20 -18.33
CA SER A 219 22.28 41.15 -18.60
C SER A 219 22.10 41.44 -20.10
N ARG A 220 23.18 41.43 -20.90
CA ARG A 220 23.08 41.52 -22.36
C ARG A 220 22.50 40.27 -23.00
N HIS A 221 22.88 39.07 -22.55
CA HIS A 221 22.33 37.83 -23.10
C HIS A 221 20.87 37.63 -22.71
N GLU A 222 20.48 38.00 -21.49
CA GLU A 222 19.06 38.04 -21.08
C GLU A 222 18.30 39.10 -21.90
N SER A 223 18.88 40.31 -22.09
CA SER A 223 18.28 41.34 -22.94
C SER A 223 18.17 40.90 -24.41
N GLU A 224 19.13 40.14 -24.94
CA GLU A 224 19.10 39.57 -26.29
C GLU A 224 18.04 38.47 -26.40
N MET A 225 17.92 37.61 -25.38
CA MET A 225 16.89 36.58 -25.30
C MET A 225 15.49 37.20 -25.26
N TYR A 226 15.27 38.20 -24.38
CA TYR A 226 14.00 38.93 -24.34
C TYR A 226 13.72 39.65 -25.65
N LYS A 227 14.75 40.18 -26.33
CA LYS A 227 14.60 40.80 -27.65
C LYS A 227 14.20 39.79 -28.73
N ILE A 228 14.72 38.57 -28.70
CA ILE A 228 14.33 37.50 -29.62
C ILE A 228 12.87 37.11 -29.37
N LEU A 229 12.50 36.88 -28.12
CA LEU A 229 11.14 36.49 -27.73
C LEU A 229 10.11 37.57 -28.09
N LEU A 230 10.44 38.84 -27.86
CA LEU A 230 9.61 39.97 -28.28
C LEU A 230 9.50 40.06 -29.81
N ASN A 231 10.59 39.83 -30.55
CA ASN A 231 10.57 39.84 -32.01
C ASN A 231 9.72 38.69 -32.58
N GLU A 232 9.77 37.50 -31.97
CA GLU A 232 8.91 36.37 -32.33
C GLU A 232 7.44 36.67 -32.08
N LEU A 233 7.10 37.27 -30.94
CA LEU A 233 5.73 37.71 -30.63
C LEU A 233 5.25 38.83 -31.57
N GLU A 234 6.10 39.81 -31.86
CA GLU A 234 5.80 40.87 -32.84
C GLU A 234 5.60 40.31 -34.25
N ASN A 235 6.40 39.31 -34.66
CA ASN A 235 6.24 38.64 -35.94
C ASN A 235 4.94 37.86 -36.00
N ARG A 236 4.60 37.11 -34.94
CA ARG A 236 3.32 36.41 -34.83
C ARG A 236 2.13 37.37 -34.88
N GLN A 237 2.25 38.53 -34.22
CA GLN A 237 1.23 39.57 -34.26
C GLN A 237 1.10 40.17 -35.68
N LYS A 238 2.21 40.41 -36.39
CA LYS A 238 2.18 40.88 -37.78
C LYS A 238 1.51 39.85 -38.70
N GLU A 239 1.84 38.58 -38.56
CA GLU A 239 1.21 37.48 -39.31
C GLU A 239 -0.31 37.45 -39.11
N LEU A 240 -0.75 37.49 -37.85
CA LEU A 240 -2.19 37.53 -37.53
C LEU A 240 -2.87 38.78 -38.11
N MET A 241 -2.21 39.93 -38.09
CA MET A 241 -2.74 41.16 -38.68
C MET A 241 -2.84 41.07 -40.21
N THR A 242 -1.87 40.44 -40.88
CA THR A 242 -1.94 40.20 -42.33
C THR A 242 -3.06 39.24 -42.70
N GLU A 243 -3.22 38.13 -41.96
CA GLU A 243 -4.29 37.17 -42.18
C GLU A 243 -5.67 37.82 -41.94
N ASN A 244 -5.81 38.62 -40.88
CA ASN A 244 -7.05 39.35 -40.62
C ASN A 244 -7.39 40.35 -41.74
N ALA A 245 -6.37 41.02 -42.31
CA ALA A 245 -6.55 41.92 -43.44
C ALA A 245 -6.97 41.17 -44.71
N GLU A 246 -6.42 39.97 -44.94
CA GLU A 246 -6.80 39.10 -46.06
C GLU A 246 -8.23 38.59 -45.90
N LEU A 247 -8.62 38.12 -44.71
CA LEU A 247 -9.98 37.71 -44.43
C LEU A 247 -10.98 38.86 -44.62
N ARG A 248 -10.63 40.07 -44.21
CA ARG A 248 -11.44 41.27 -44.46
C ARG A 248 -11.56 41.58 -45.96
N LYS A 249 -10.49 41.41 -46.74
CA LYS A 249 -10.55 41.56 -48.21
C LYS A 249 -11.46 40.51 -48.85
N VAL A 250 -11.36 39.26 -48.43
CA VAL A 250 -12.23 38.18 -48.93
C VAL A 250 -13.69 38.45 -48.59
N LEU A 251 -13.98 38.87 -47.35
CA LEU A 251 -15.34 39.25 -46.94
C LEU A 251 -15.88 40.46 -47.72
N GLN A 252 -15.05 41.48 -47.96
CA GLN A 252 -15.45 42.62 -48.78
C GLN A 252 -15.66 42.25 -50.25
N GLN A 253 -14.84 41.35 -50.79
CA GLN A 253 -14.99 40.83 -52.14
C GLN A 253 -16.27 40.01 -52.27
N MET A 254 -16.55 39.11 -51.34
CA MET A 254 -17.81 38.35 -51.28
C MET A 254 -19.00 39.30 -51.17
N LYS A 255 -18.93 40.33 -50.33
CA LYS A 255 -19.98 41.36 -50.23
C LYS A 255 -20.18 42.10 -51.56
N LYS A 256 -19.09 42.47 -52.25
CA LYS A 256 -19.15 43.16 -53.56
C LYS A 256 -19.77 42.27 -54.63
N GLU A 257 -19.44 40.98 -54.65
CA GLU A 257 -20.01 40.00 -55.55
C GLU A 257 -21.50 39.77 -55.25
N MET A 258 -21.88 39.61 -53.98
CA MET A 258 -23.29 39.49 -53.58
C MET A 258 -24.09 40.73 -53.95
N VAL A 259 -23.55 41.93 -53.75
CA VAL A 259 -24.21 43.19 -54.18
C VAL A 259 -24.23 43.33 -55.69
N GLY A 260 -23.25 42.80 -56.43
CA GLY A 260 -23.26 42.76 -57.89
C GLY A 260 -24.32 41.81 -58.46
N ILE A 261 -24.60 40.72 -57.75
CA ILE A 261 -25.61 39.72 -58.09
C ILE A 261 -27.02 40.17 -57.68
N LEU A 262 -27.16 40.81 -56.52
CA LEU A 262 -28.43 41.28 -55.96
C LEU A 262 -28.77 42.72 -56.33
N GLY A 263 -27.82 43.45 -56.92
CA GLY A 263 -28.02 44.79 -57.42
C GLY A 263 -29.06 44.76 -58.54
N PRO A 264 -30.09 45.62 -58.51
CA PRO A 264 -31.11 45.61 -59.54
C PRO A 264 -30.45 45.94 -60.88
N LYS A 265 -30.39 44.94 -61.77
CA LYS A 265 -30.05 45.16 -63.16
C LYS A 265 -31.17 46.02 -63.73
N ARG A 266 -30.94 47.34 -63.78
CA ARG A 266 -31.77 48.24 -64.59
C ARG A 266 -31.74 47.66 -66.00
N SER A 267 -32.92 47.22 -66.44
CA SER A 267 -33.23 46.96 -67.83
C SER A 267 -32.87 48.15 -68.70
N SER A 268 -32.05 47.93 -69.72
CA SER A 268 -32.05 48.67 -70.99
C SER A 268 -31.52 47.69 -72.02
N LEU A 269 -32.37 46.84 -72.60
CA LEU A 269 -33.10 47.10 -73.85
C LEU A 269 -32.23 47.77 -74.91
N GLY A 270 -31.93 47.03 -75.98
CA GLY A 270 -31.19 47.48 -77.16
C GLY A 270 -30.71 46.32 -78.02
N GLU A 271 -31.63 45.72 -78.79
CA GLU A 271 -31.37 45.08 -80.11
C GLU A 271 -30.48 45.97 -81.02
N PRO A 272 -29.89 45.53 -82.17
CA PRO A 272 -30.29 44.45 -83.12
C PRO A 272 -29.15 43.48 -83.52
N ARG A 273 -29.39 42.20 -83.89
CA ARG A 273 -29.96 41.61 -85.13
C ARG A 273 -28.91 41.36 -86.25
N CYS A 274 -29.19 40.27 -87.00
CA CYS A 274 -28.83 39.98 -88.40
C CYS A 274 -27.49 39.26 -88.64
N GLU A 275 -27.38 38.24 -89.50
CA GLU A 275 -28.30 37.52 -90.42
C GLU A 275 -27.45 36.40 -91.08
N ARG A 276 -27.93 35.19 -91.38
CA ARG A 276 -28.50 34.69 -92.67
C ARG A 276 -28.10 33.20 -92.76
N SER A 277 -28.76 32.24 -93.38
CA SER A 277 -29.76 32.07 -94.45
C SER A 277 -30.10 30.56 -94.43
N ALA A 278 -31.14 29.96 -95.01
CA ALA A 278 -32.35 30.32 -95.75
C ALA A 278 -33.09 28.97 -95.95
N ASP A 279 -34.42 28.89 -95.80
CA ASP A 279 -35.43 28.54 -96.83
C ASP A 279 -36.46 27.62 -96.12
N GLN A 280 -37.78 27.55 -96.34
CA GLN A 280 -38.75 28.14 -97.27
C GLN A 280 -40.17 27.71 -96.78
N VAL A 281 -41.18 28.60 -96.90
CA VAL A 281 -42.67 28.37 -97.02
C VAL A 281 -43.42 27.69 -95.84
N GLY A 282 -44.60 28.09 -95.30
CA GLY A 282 -45.62 29.12 -95.56
C GLY A 282 -47.03 28.61 -95.13
N HIS A 283 -47.66 29.25 -94.12
CA HIS A 283 -49.10 29.30 -93.71
C HIS A 283 -49.92 27.99 -93.53
N LEU A 284 -50.69 27.71 -92.45
CA LEU A 284 -51.63 28.45 -91.56
C LEU A 284 -51.47 27.89 -90.10
N GLY A 285 -51.35 28.63 -88.99
CA GLY A 285 -52.37 29.42 -88.23
C GLY A 285 -53.32 28.52 -87.40
N PRO A 286 -53.73 28.81 -86.13
CA PRO A 286 -53.33 29.85 -85.15
C PRO A 286 -52.98 29.28 -83.73
N ASP A 287 -51.95 29.82 -83.05
CA ASP A 287 -52.01 30.77 -81.90
C ASP A 287 -51.73 30.06 -80.55
N GLY A 288 -50.82 30.50 -79.68
CA GLY A 288 -49.98 31.70 -79.68
C GLY A 288 -50.03 32.42 -78.34
N ASP A 289 -49.38 31.87 -77.29
CA ASP A 289 -49.09 32.64 -76.06
C ASP A 289 -47.92 32.14 -75.18
N ASP A 290 -47.19 31.07 -75.55
CA ASP A 290 -46.29 30.40 -74.58
C ASP A 290 -44.77 30.73 -74.74
N VAL A 291 -44.35 31.27 -75.88
CA VAL A 291 -42.91 31.31 -76.22
C VAL A 291 -42.15 32.52 -75.64
N ARG A 292 -42.82 33.66 -75.39
CA ARG A 292 -42.17 34.85 -74.82
C ARG A 292 -42.02 34.80 -73.29
N LEU A 293 -42.92 34.09 -72.61
CA LEU A 293 -42.74 33.71 -71.22
C LEU A 293 -41.59 32.70 -71.10
N SER A 294 -41.53 31.72 -72.00
CA SER A 294 -40.45 30.73 -72.02
C SER A 294 -39.05 31.35 -72.16
N GLY A 295 -38.81 32.37 -73.00
CA GLY A 295 -37.46 32.97 -73.14
C GLY A 295 -36.97 33.76 -71.91
N VAL A 296 -37.85 34.52 -71.26
CA VAL A 296 -37.55 35.26 -70.01
C VAL A 296 -37.46 34.31 -68.83
N GLN A 297 -38.31 33.28 -68.82
CA GLN A 297 -38.26 32.20 -67.86
C GLN A 297 -37.00 31.36 -68.03
N VAL A 298 -36.54 31.08 -69.25
CA VAL A 298 -35.29 30.36 -69.55
C VAL A 298 -34.06 31.23 -69.25
N SER A 299 -34.09 32.55 -69.47
CA SER A 299 -33.01 33.46 -69.06
C SER A 299 -32.96 33.63 -67.54
N CYS A 300 -34.12 33.65 -66.87
CA CYS A 300 -34.22 33.66 -65.41
C CYS A 300 -33.86 32.30 -64.82
N GLU A 301 -34.16 31.20 -65.50
CA GLU A 301 -33.74 29.84 -65.15
C GLU A 301 -32.24 29.69 -65.36
N HIS A 302 -31.65 30.22 -66.46
CA HIS A 302 -30.21 30.24 -66.66
C HIS A 302 -29.50 31.11 -65.63
N ALA A 303 -30.03 32.30 -65.31
CA ALA A 303 -29.46 33.16 -64.27
C ALA A 303 -29.63 32.54 -62.87
N ARG A 304 -30.76 31.87 -62.61
CA ARG A 304 -30.96 31.07 -61.39
C ARG A 304 -30.01 29.89 -61.36
N GLU A 305 -29.74 29.25 -62.47
CA GLU A 305 -28.86 28.09 -62.57
C GLU A 305 -27.39 28.50 -62.43
N GLU A 306 -26.97 29.60 -63.05
CA GLU A 306 -25.65 30.21 -62.83
C GLU A 306 -25.47 30.68 -61.38
N LEU A 307 -26.50 31.30 -60.79
CA LEU A 307 -26.49 31.67 -59.37
C LEU A 307 -26.40 30.43 -58.49
N THR A 308 -27.18 29.40 -58.80
CA THR A 308 -27.20 28.14 -58.04
C THR A 308 -25.85 27.42 -58.19
N ASN A 309 -25.24 27.46 -59.36
CA ASN A 309 -23.94 26.87 -59.63
C ASN A 309 -22.80 27.66 -58.97
N SER A 310 -22.87 28.99 -58.97
CA SER A 310 -21.94 29.86 -58.25
C SER A 310 -22.04 29.65 -56.74
N ILE A 311 -23.26 29.64 -56.18
CA ILE A 311 -23.51 29.31 -54.77
C ILE A 311 -23.02 27.90 -54.45
N ARG A 312 -23.29 26.91 -55.30
CA ARG A 312 -22.76 25.54 -55.12
C ARG A 312 -21.23 25.50 -55.17
N GLN A 313 -20.59 26.33 -56.00
CA GLN A 313 -19.14 26.35 -56.12
C GLN A 313 -18.49 27.05 -54.93
N GLN A 314 -19.07 28.16 -54.45
CA GLN A 314 -18.64 28.82 -53.22
C GLN A 314 -18.93 27.96 -51.99
N TRP A 315 -20.07 27.27 -51.96
CA TRP A 315 -20.38 26.28 -50.95
C TRP A 315 -19.37 25.14 -50.96
N ARG A 316 -18.93 24.66 -52.12
CA ARG A 316 -17.85 23.66 -52.19
C ARG A 316 -16.52 24.19 -51.65
N LYS A 317 -16.16 25.45 -51.92
CA LYS A 317 -14.93 26.05 -51.39
C LYS A 317 -14.99 26.27 -49.89
N ILE A 318 -16.10 26.80 -49.39
CA ILE A 318 -16.35 26.96 -47.95
C ILE A 318 -16.41 25.60 -47.29
N LYS A 319 -17.12 24.63 -47.86
CA LYS A 319 -17.15 23.25 -47.38
C LYS A 319 -15.75 22.65 -47.35
N HIS A 320 -14.92 22.86 -48.37
CA HIS A 320 -13.54 22.38 -48.35
C HIS A 320 -12.67 23.11 -47.31
N HIS A 321 -12.87 24.41 -47.10
CA HIS A 321 -12.17 25.15 -46.04
C HIS A 321 -12.66 24.76 -44.64
N VAL A 322 -13.95 24.49 -44.48
CA VAL A 322 -14.55 23.96 -43.26
C VAL A 322 -14.08 22.54 -43.04
N GLU A 323 -14.02 21.68 -44.05
CA GLU A 323 -13.44 20.33 -43.98
C GLU A 323 -11.93 20.40 -43.67
N LYS A 324 -11.20 21.38 -44.20
CA LYS A 324 -9.77 21.58 -43.88
C LYS A 324 -9.57 22.13 -42.46
N LEU A 325 -10.41 23.06 -42.02
CA LEU A 325 -10.46 23.53 -40.65
C LEU A 325 -10.92 22.40 -39.73
N ASP A 326 -11.83 21.54 -40.15
CA ASP A 326 -12.30 20.37 -39.43
C ASP A 326 -11.22 19.28 -39.42
N CYS A 327 -10.36 19.18 -40.43
CA CYS A 327 -9.16 18.33 -40.40
C CYS A 327 -8.05 18.93 -39.52
N GLN A 328 -7.87 20.25 -39.47
CA GLN A 328 -6.89 20.91 -38.59
C GLN A 328 -7.37 20.96 -37.14
N VAL A 329 -8.66 21.21 -36.93
CA VAL A 329 -9.38 21.07 -35.68
C VAL A 329 -9.47 19.59 -35.32
N SER A 330 -9.54 18.64 -36.24
CA SER A 330 -9.39 17.21 -35.94
C SER A 330 -7.93 16.83 -35.69
N LEU A 331 -6.91 17.53 -36.16
CA LEU A 331 -5.52 17.28 -35.74
C LEU A 331 -5.24 17.89 -34.36
N VAL A 332 -5.81 19.06 -34.07
CA VAL A 332 -5.74 19.73 -32.77
C VAL A 332 -6.70 19.10 -31.76
N GLN A 333 -7.86 18.60 -32.17
CA GLN A 333 -8.80 17.76 -31.40
C GLN A 333 -8.35 16.31 -31.40
N VAL A 334 -7.60 15.73 -32.33
CA VAL A 334 -7.02 14.40 -32.08
C VAL A 334 -5.91 14.58 -31.04
N VAL A 335 -5.11 15.64 -31.08
CA VAL A 335 -4.13 15.91 -30.01
C VAL A 335 -4.78 16.36 -28.69
N GLN A 336 -5.87 17.15 -28.72
CA GLN A 336 -6.60 17.59 -27.51
C GLN A 336 -7.70 16.64 -27.05
N VAL A 337 -8.33 15.81 -27.89
CA VAL A 337 -9.31 14.76 -27.56
C VAL A 337 -8.57 13.44 -27.33
N GLU A 338 -7.41 13.13 -27.92
CA GLU A 338 -6.59 12.06 -27.34
C GLU A 338 -6.05 12.48 -25.98
N SER A 339 -5.71 13.74 -25.76
CA SER A 339 -5.30 14.23 -24.43
C SER A 339 -6.48 14.40 -23.46
N GLU A 340 -7.63 14.92 -23.88
CA GLU A 340 -8.81 15.18 -23.06
C GLU A 340 -9.72 13.96 -22.97
N ALA A 341 -9.86 13.12 -24.01
CA ALA A 341 -10.50 11.81 -23.90
C ALA A 341 -9.60 10.80 -23.21
N ALA A 342 -8.26 10.81 -23.35
CA ALA A 342 -7.45 10.04 -22.40
C ALA A 342 -7.57 10.59 -20.98
N SER A 343 -7.65 11.92 -20.78
CA SER A 343 -7.91 12.48 -19.44
C SER A 343 -9.33 12.19 -18.93
N ASN A 344 -10.36 12.20 -19.78
CA ASN A 344 -11.76 12.00 -19.40
C ASN A 344 -12.06 10.52 -19.26
N GLU A 345 -11.49 9.66 -20.09
CA GLU A 345 -11.58 8.21 -19.97
C GLU A 345 -10.79 7.74 -18.75
N THR A 346 -9.61 8.33 -18.46
CA THR A 346 -8.96 8.09 -17.16
C THR A 346 -9.79 8.65 -16.01
N ASN A 347 -10.34 9.86 -16.09
CA ASN A 347 -11.21 10.40 -15.03
C ASN A 347 -12.49 9.57 -14.84
N ASP A 348 -13.07 9.00 -15.90
CA ASP A 348 -14.25 8.14 -15.87
C ASP A 348 -13.91 6.76 -15.32
N GLN A 349 -12.74 6.21 -15.66
CA GLN A 349 -12.18 5.00 -15.05
C GLN A 349 -11.87 5.20 -13.57
N GLU A 350 -11.27 6.33 -13.20
CA GLU A 350 -10.99 6.76 -11.82
C GLU A 350 -12.31 6.96 -11.05
N MET A 351 -13.31 7.58 -11.65
CA MET A 351 -14.64 7.77 -11.06
C MET A 351 -15.39 6.43 -10.92
N GLY A 352 -15.26 5.54 -11.90
CA GLY A 352 -15.77 4.17 -11.84
C GLY A 352 -15.10 3.38 -10.72
N ARG A 353 -13.77 3.47 -10.59
CA ARG A 353 -13.01 2.83 -9.52
C ARG A 353 -13.40 3.39 -8.16
N LEU A 354 -13.48 4.72 -8.00
CA LEU A 354 -13.91 5.36 -6.76
C LEU A 354 -15.34 4.99 -6.38
N LYS A 355 -16.27 4.86 -7.35
CA LYS A 355 -17.62 4.36 -7.08
C LYS A 355 -17.60 2.92 -6.58
N LEU A 356 -16.75 2.08 -7.15
CA LEU A 356 -16.59 0.68 -6.78
C LEU A 356 -15.92 0.54 -5.40
N GLU A 357 -14.91 1.35 -5.11
CA GLU A 357 -14.29 1.47 -3.78
C GLU A 357 -15.30 1.97 -2.75
N VAL A 358 -16.09 2.99 -3.06
CA VAL A 358 -17.16 3.49 -2.17
C VAL A 358 -18.21 2.40 -1.92
N GLN A 359 -18.57 1.63 -2.95
CA GLN A 359 -19.50 0.52 -2.82
C GLN A 359 -18.92 -0.61 -1.94
N GLN A 360 -17.65 -0.96 -2.14
CA GLN A 360 -16.93 -1.92 -1.28
C GLN A 360 -16.82 -1.41 0.16
N CYS A 361 -16.55 -0.11 0.37
CA CYS A 361 -16.54 0.49 1.69
C CYS A 361 -17.92 0.42 2.34
N LYS A 362 -19.01 0.65 1.60
CA LYS A 362 -20.39 0.52 2.11
C LYS A 362 -20.71 -0.92 2.50
N GLU A 363 -20.33 -1.89 1.67
CA GLU A 363 -20.49 -3.31 1.96
C GLU A 363 -19.66 -3.71 3.17
N PHE A 364 -18.42 -3.24 3.29
CA PHE A 364 -17.56 -3.47 4.45
C PHE A 364 -18.17 -2.88 5.72
N ILE A 365 -18.67 -1.64 5.67
CA ILE A 365 -19.37 -1.00 6.80
C ILE A 365 -20.62 -1.79 7.18
N HIS A 366 -21.41 -2.25 6.22
CA HIS A 366 -22.59 -3.08 6.49
C HIS A 366 -22.18 -4.41 7.14
N THR A 367 -21.13 -5.06 6.64
CA THR A 367 -20.64 -6.32 7.18
C THR A 367 -20.09 -6.13 8.59
N GLN A 368 -19.36 -5.04 8.84
CA GLN A 368 -18.89 -4.66 10.17
C GLN A 368 -20.05 -4.39 11.13
N GLN A 369 -21.10 -3.68 10.68
CA GLN A 369 -22.30 -3.44 11.49
C GLN A 369 -23.03 -4.74 11.83
N GLN A 370 -23.11 -5.68 10.88
CA GLN A 370 -23.72 -6.98 11.10
C GLN A 370 -22.91 -7.84 12.08
N LEU A 371 -21.57 -7.83 11.98
CA LEU A 371 -20.69 -8.50 12.92
C LEU A 371 -20.77 -7.88 14.33
N LEU A 372 -20.83 -6.55 14.43
CA LEU A 372 -21.04 -5.83 15.69
C LEU A 372 -22.37 -6.20 16.34
N GLN A 373 -23.46 -6.26 15.56
CA GLN A 373 -24.75 -6.75 16.07
C GLN A 373 -24.67 -8.21 16.52
N GLN A 374 -23.95 -9.06 15.78
CA GLN A 374 -23.80 -10.47 16.12
C GLN A 374 -22.97 -10.68 17.40
N GLN A 375 -21.94 -9.85 17.64
CA GLN A 375 -21.19 -9.86 18.90
C GLN A 375 -22.01 -9.34 20.09
N LEU A 376 -22.92 -8.39 19.89
CA LEU A 376 -23.82 -7.91 20.94
C LEU A 376 -24.92 -8.93 21.30
N ILE A 377 -25.21 -9.90 20.43
CA ILE A 377 -26.25 -10.92 20.63
C ILE A 377 -25.68 -12.26 21.16
N SER A 378 -24.35 -12.47 21.10
CA SER A 378 -23.70 -13.72 21.52
C SER A 378 -23.29 -13.71 23.01
N PRO A 379 -23.90 -14.51 23.89
CA PRO A 379 -23.61 -14.49 25.34
C PRO A 379 -22.33 -15.24 25.74
N CYS A 380 -21.51 -15.70 24.79
CA CYS A 380 -20.46 -16.70 25.04
C CYS A 380 -19.01 -16.15 24.96
N GLU A 381 -18.79 -14.87 24.61
CA GLU A 381 -17.45 -14.29 24.37
C GLU A 381 -16.95 -13.31 25.46
N GLU A 382 -17.74 -12.99 26.48
CA GLU A 382 -17.40 -11.93 27.43
C GLU A 382 -16.25 -12.35 28.37
N GLU A 383 -16.21 -13.61 28.78
CA GLU A 383 -15.20 -14.14 29.71
C GLU A 383 -13.82 -14.32 29.02
N THR A 384 -13.80 -14.80 27.78
CA THR A 384 -12.58 -14.92 26.96
C THR A 384 -12.05 -13.56 26.50
N ALA A 385 -12.91 -12.61 26.17
CA ALA A 385 -12.50 -11.24 25.86
C ALA A 385 -11.91 -10.52 27.09
N SER A 386 -12.46 -10.76 28.29
CA SER A 386 -11.91 -10.21 29.54
C SER A 386 -10.51 -10.73 29.84
N LEU A 387 -10.28 -12.04 29.69
CA LEU A 387 -8.97 -12.67 29.89
C LEU A 387 -7.91 -12.16 28.89
N LEU A 388 -8.26 -11.99 27.62
CA LEU A 388 -7.36 -11.44 26.61
C LEU A 388 -7.02 -9.96 26.87
N LYS A 389 -8.00 -9.18 27.34
CA LYS A 389 -7.81 -7.79 27.73
C LYS A 389 -6.88 -7.67 28.94
N ASP A 390 -7.04 -8.55 29.93
CA ASP A 390 -6.16 -8.61 31.10
C ASP A 390 -4.72 -8.99 30.72
N CYS A 391 -4.54 -9.94 29.79
CA CYS A 391 -3.22 -10.28 29.26
C CYS A 391 -2.54 -9.11 28.54
N TYR A 392 -3.28 -8.34 27.73
CA TYR A 392 -2.75 -7.17 27.03
C TYR A 392 -2.34 -6.06 28.01
N VAL A 393 -3.19 -5.76 29.00
CA VAL A 393 -2.92 -4.77 30.03
C VAL A 393 -1.69 -5.16 30.88
N LEU A 394 -1.48 -6.45 31.13
CA LEU A 394 -0.28 -6.95 31.79
C LEU A 394 0.99 -6.74 30.93
N GLU A 395 0.95 -7.04 29.63
CA GLU A 395 2.09 -6.80 28.74
C GLU A 395 2.45 -5.31 28.68
N GLU A 396 1.45 -4.43 28.54
CA GLU A 396 1.69 -2.97 28.57
C GLU A 396 2.29 -2.52 29.89
N LYS A 397 1.77 -3.02 31.02
CA LYS A 397 2.30 -2.71 32.36
C LYS A 397 3.76 -3.15 32.51
N GLU A 398 4.14 -4.30 31.97
CA GLU A 398 5.54 -4.74 31.96
C GLU A 398 6.43 -3.89 31.06
N ARG A 399 5.95 -3.51 29.87
CA ARG A 399 6.65 -2.57 28.98
C ARG A 399 6.89 -1.21 29.63
N PHE A 400 5.88 -0.66 30.32
CA PHE A 400 6.04 0.61 31.04
C PHE A 400 7.03 0.52 32.19
N LYS A 401 7.07 -0.63 32.91
CA LYS A 401 8.08 -0.86 33.95
C LYS A 401 9.50 -0.87 33.36
N GLU A 402 9.69 -1.54 32.22
CA GLU A 402 11.00 -1.60 31.57
C GLU A 402 11.42 -0.23 31.03
N GLN A 403 10.52 0.52 30.39
CA GLN A 403 10.80 1.90 29.96
C GLN A 403 11.17 2.80 31.13
N ARG A 404 10.46 2.67 32.27
CA ARG A 404 10.77 3.41 33.48
C ARG A 404 12.14 3.02 34.06
N ARG A 405 12.49 1.74 34.04
CA ARG A 405 13.82 1.24 34.45
C ARG A 405 14.92 1.88 33.61
N ILE A 406 14.76 1.88 32.28
CA ILE A 406 15.72 2.49 31.35
C ILE A 406 15.84 4.00 31.62
N PHE A 407 14.73 4.69 31.85
CA PHE A 407 14.74 6.12 32.14
C PHE A 407 15.44 6.45 33.46
N GLU A 408 15.22 5.64 34.51
CA GLU A 408 15.90 5.78 35.79
C GLU A 408 17.41 5.50 35.68
N GLU A 409 17.81 4.54 34.84
CA GLU A 409 19.21 4.25 34.52
C GLU A 409 19.87 5.43 33.77
N GLN A 410 19.21 5.96 32.74
CA GLN A 410 19.67 7.18 32.05
C GLN A 410 19.81 8.37 33.00
N ARG A 411 18.83 8.57 33.90
CA ARG A 411 18.89 9.65 34.89
C ARG A 411 20.08 9.49 35.84
N LYS A 412 20.40 8.27 36.26
CA LYS A 412 21.60 7.98 37.07
C LYS A 412 22.89 8.27 36.28
N ASN A 413 22.95 7.86 35.00
CA ASN A 413 24.10 8.12 34.15
C ASN A 413 24.34 9.61 33.97
N PHE A 414 23.31 10.40 33.66
CA PHE A 414 23.43 11.85 33.56
C PHE A 414 23.85 12.51 34.89
N ALA A 415 23.39 12.00 36.03
CA ALA A 415 23.82 12.49 37.32
C ALA A 415 25.32 12.22 37.56
N SER A 416 25.78 11.00 37.23
CA SER A 416 27.20 10.64 37.32
C SER A 416 28.06 11.45 36.36
N GLU A 417 27.64 11.63 35.11
CA GLU A 417 28.35 12.46 34.14
C GLU A 417 28.46 13.90 34.63
N ARG A 418 27.35 14.48 35.15
CA ARG A 418 27.38 15.83 35.73
C ARG A 418 28.35 15.94 36.89
N GLN A 419 28.42 14.94 37.77
CA GLN A 419 29.40 14.90 38.85
C GLN A 419 30.82 14.86 38.29
N ASN A 420 31.10 13.98 37.33
CA ASN A 420 32.41 13.84 36.70
C ASN A 420 32.85 15.14 36.00
N PHE A 421 31.95 15.81 35.28
CA PHE A 421 32.23 17.11 34.66
C PHE A 421 32.52 18.20 35.69
N THR A 422 31.78 18.21 36.80
CA THR A 422 31.99 19.17 37.88
C THR A 422 33.36 18.94 38.54
N GLU A 423 33.71 17.69 38.81
CA GLU A 423 35.01 17.32 39.38
C GLU A 423 36.17 17.65 38.43
N ALA A 424 36.03 17.35 37.14
CA ALA A 424 37.01 17.73 36.12
C ALA A 424 37.20 19.24 36.04
N ALA A 425 36.13 20.04 36.13
CA ALA A 425 36.22 21.49 36.15
C ALA A 425 36.94 22.02 37.40
N ILE A 426 36.66 21.45 38.58
CA ILE A 426 37.36 21.79 39.82
C ILE A 426 38.85 21.46 39.70
N ARG A 427 39.18 20.27 39.18
CA ARG A 427 40.57 19.84 38.98
C ARG A 427 41.33 20.76 38.03
N LEU A 428 40.74 21.11 36.89
CA LEU A 428 41.31 22.10 35.97
C LEU A 428 41.50 23.47 36.62
N GLY A 429 40.59 23.86 37.52
CA GLY A 429 40.72 25.06 38.34
C GLY A 429 41.95 25.03 39.24
N HIS A 430 42.19 23.91 39.94
CA HIS A 430 43.39 23.72 40.76
C HIS A 430 44.67 23.70 39.92
N GLU A 431 44.69 22.98 38.80
CA GLU A 431 45.84 22.92 37.89
C GLU A 431 46.18 24.30 37.33
N ARG A 432 45.17 25.11 36.94
CA ARG A 432 45.37 26.50 36.51
C ARG A 432 45.94 27.37 37.63
N LYS A 433 45.42 27.25 38.85
CA LYS A 433 45.92 28.01 40.01
C LYS A 433 47.38 27.66 40.31
N MET A 434 47.73 26.38 40.34
CA MET A 434 49.12 25.93 40.52
C MET A 434 50.03 26.49 39.42
N PHE A 435 49.59 26.47 38.16
CA PHE A 435 50.36 27.04 37.05
C PHE A 435 50.56 28.56 37.19
N GLU A 436 49.54 29.29 37.64
CA GLU A 436 49.65 30.73 37.91
C GLU A 436 50.61 31.04 39.07
N GLU A 437 50.59 30.22 40.13
CA GLU A 437 51.53 30.30 41.24
C GLU A 437 52.97 29.97 40.81
N ASP A 438 53.19 28.92 40.02
CA ASP A 438 54.49 28.57 39.43
C ASP A 438 55.01 29.67 38.51
N ARG A 439 54.14 30.29 37.71
CA ARG A 439 54.51 31.44 36.89
C ARG A 439 54.90 32.65 37.75
N ALA A 440 54.17 32.90 38.83
CA ALA A 440 54.48 34.01 39.75
C ALA A 440 55.80 33.78 40.50
N THR A 441 56.07 32.54 40.96
CA THR A 441 57.34 32.19 41.59
C THR A 441 58.50 32.26 40.59
N TRP A 442 58.30 31.80 39.35
CA TRP A 442 59.28 31.93 38.28
C TRP A 442 59.60 33.41 37.99
N LEU A 443 58.59 34.27 37.86
CA LEU A 443 58.79 35.71 37.65
C LEU A 443 59.50 36.35 38.84
N LYS A 444 59.15 35.99 40.07
CA LYS A 444 59.83 36.44 41.29
C LYS A 444 61.30 36.02 41.28
N HIS A 445 61.60 34.78 40.91
CA HIS A 445 62.96 34.26 40.84
C HIS A 445 63.76 34.95 39.72
N HIS A 446 63.13 35.19 38.57
CA HIS A 446 63.73 35.94 37.46
C HIS A 446 64.07 37.37 37.85
N PHE A 447 63.15 38.07 38.53
CA PHE A 447 63.35 39.42 39.03
C PHE A 447 64.45 39.50 40.09
N LEU A 448 64.46 38.57 41.05
CA LEU A 448 65.50 38.48 42.08
C LEU A 448 66.87 38.16 41.48
N ASN A 449 66.94 37.27 40.48
CA ASN A 449 68.20 36.96 39.81
C ASN A 449 68.75 38.18 39.03
N LEU A 450 67.89 38.93 38.33
CA LEU A 450 68.29 40.15 37.61
C LEU A 450 68.78 41.26 38.56
N THR A 451 68.10 41.44 39.70
CA THR A 451 68.48 42.47 40.69
C THR A 451 69.76 42.14 41.44
N PHE A 452 70.11 40.86 41.63
CA PHE A 452 71.40 40.49 42.25
C PHE A 452 72.58 40.46 41.27
N THR A 453 72.36 40.25 39.97
CA THR A 453 73.44 40.32 38.96
C THR A 453 73.94 41.75 38.70
N ASP A 454 73.09 42.76 38.90
CA ASP A 454 73.46 44.18 38.69
C ASP A 454 74.26 44.79 39.86
N HIS A 455 74.51 44.04 40.95
CA HIS A 455 75.23 44.52 42.13
C HIS A 455 76.67 43.96 42.28
N VAL A 456 77.20 43.22 41.30
CA VAL A 456 78.58 42.68 41.35
C VAL A 456 79.52 43.24 40.26
N THR A 457 79.03 44.05 39.31
CA THR A 457 79.87 44.57 38.21
C THR A 457 79.99 46.08 38.19
N HIS A 458 80.53 46.70 39.25
CA HIS A 458 81.21 48.00 39.12
C HIS A 458 82.28 48.23 40.21
N ILE A 459 83.50 47.74 39.98
CA ILE A 459 84.75 48.36 40.45
C ILE A 459 85.81 48.23 39.35
N PRO A 460 86.45 49.32 38.86
CA PRO A 460 87.39 49.29 37.75
C PRO A 460 88.84 49.21 38.24
N LYS A 461 89.67 48.32 37.68
CA LYS A 461 91.13 48.52 37.53
C LYS A 461 91.65 47.82 36.26
N SER A 462 92.44 48.58 35.50
CA SER A 462 93.15 48.25 34.26
C SER A 462 94.40 47.37 34.50
N PRO A 463 95.28 47.18 33.49
CA PRO A 463 95.27 46.12 32.48
C PRO A 463 96.45 45.13 32.70
N GLY A 464 96.32 43.89 32.22
CA GLY A 464 97.42 42.93 32.28
C GLY A 464 97.10 41.63 31.56
N LEU A 465 97.57 41.52 30.32
CA LEU A 465 97.89 40.25 29.65
C LEU A 465 99.04 39.54 30.40
N PRO A 466 99.40 38.28 30.10
CA PRO A 466 98.70 37.19 29.39
C PRO A 466 98.76 35.86 30.19
N ALA A 467 98.35 34.75 29.55
CA ALA A 467 98.78 33.38 29.85
C ALA A 467 98.23 32.82 31.19
N GLU A 468 97.95 31.55 31.39
CA GLU A 468 98.30 30.31 30.72
C GLU A 468 97.47 29.22 31.42
N CYS A 469 97.44 28.04 30.82
CA CYS A 469 97.18 26.75 31.47
C CYS A 469 95.73 26.45 31.89
N GLU A 470 95.10 25.41 31.30
CA GLU A 470 95.31 23.98 31.64
C GLU A 470 94.85 23.72 33.09
N PHE A 471 94.11 22.68 33.46
CA PHE A 471 93.56 21.48 32.85
C PHE A 471 92.72 20.81 33.96
N CYS A 472 91.83 19.88 33.60
CA CYS A 472 91.33 18.76 34.44
C CYS A 472 90.37 19.14 35.59
N ILE A 473 89.29 18.40 35.88
CA ILE A 473 88.98 16.96 35.77
C ILE A 473 87.51 16.79 35.37
#